data_AF-A0A9P1GPB0-F1
#
_entry.id   AF-A0A9P1GPB0-F1
#
_cell.length_a   1.000
_cell.length_b   1.000
_cell.length_c   1.000
_cell.angle_alpha   90.00
_cell.angle_beta   90.00
_cell.angle_gamma   90.00
#
_symmetry.space_group_name_H-M   'P 1'
#
loop_
_entity.id
_entity.type
_entity.pdbx_description
1 polymer ?
#
loop_
_entity_poly.entity_id
_entity_poly.type
_entity_poly.pdbx_seq_one_letter_code
_entity_poly.pdbx_strand_id
1 'polypeptide(L)'
;MFKKVNNCKLKSHQWCLTHKRQCALVGAGPDYNCAGLPCWDYSFAGKRLQEEGETKRVFIAYAAYHCSQRTPLLVIENVKGLRIEMIKWLFCLHYDIHILVCGVEDQGHDGASRDRLWIILSHKERTKQLFDPAELYRMVCKSIRTYVCTKPADYSIAPPVEIKNEAMHLATDNYRTLLTGRELQCLDDAEEEYRKIYQQSPEQDPDLVIYLGDTFCVRKTWSGTSRRIPTFRAGGGLMWWYAQNRWMTNRERLSSLAFPVTSEVASSMNVPQLPIRDHSRASAISGNSMCFATAAIVQLVALICFQQTC
;
A
#
# COMPACT_ATOMS: atom_id res chain seq x y z
N MET A 1 -1.58 28.74 13.81
CA MET A 1 -2.35 27.92 12.83
C MET A 1 -3.47 27.12 13.49
N PHE A 2 -3.25 26.48 14.66
CA PHE A 2 -4.24 25.63 15.33
C PHE A 2 -5.54 26.25 15.81
N LYS A 3 -5.50 27.48 16.34
CA LYS A 3 -6.74 28.20 16.66
C LYS A 3 -7.66 28.29 15.44
N LYS A 4 -7.14 28.17 14.21
CA LYS A 4 -7.98 28.11 13.02
C LYS A 4 -8.57 26.72 12.82
N VAL A 5 -7.82 25.63 13.02
CA VAL A 5 -8.31 24.24 12.84
C VAL A 5 -9.45 23.91 13.79
N ASN A 6 -9.29 24.18 15.08
CA ASN A 6 -10.35 23.92 16.08
C ASN A 6 -11.58 24.82 15.89
N ASN A 7 -11.42 25.95 15.19
CA ASN A 7 -12.51 26.87 14.88
C ASN A 7 -13.03 26.74 13.43
N CYS A 8 -12.49 25.80 12.64
CA CYS A 8 -12.97 25.58 11.27
C CYS A 8 -14.33 24.89 11.33
N LYS A 9 -15.36 25.55 10.80
CA LYS A 9 -16.68 24.93 10.61
C LYS A 9 -16.57 23.83 9.55
N LEU A 10 -16.58 22.58 9.99
CA LEU A 10 -16.67 21.43 9.10
C LEU A 10 -18.00 21.46 8.34
N LYS A 11 -17.98 21.07 7.07
CA LYS A 11 -19.22 20.87 6.31
C LYS A 11 -19.97 19.70 6.95
N SER A 12 -21.23 19.91 7.30
CA SER A 12 -22.10 18.86 7.84
C SER A 12 -22.76 18.03 6.75
N HIS A 13 -22.69 18.47 5.49
CA HIS A 13 -23.29 17.81 4.33
C HIS A 13 -22.35 17.85 3.12
N GLN A 14 -22.39 16.78 2.31
CA GLN A 14 -21.74 16.73 1.00
C GLN A 14 -22.64 16.12 -0.05
N TRP A 15 -22.41 16.47 -1.32
CA TRP A 15 -23.04 15.78 -2.44
C TRP A 15 -22.55 14.33 -2.51
N CYS A 16 -23.45 13.38 -2.34
CA CYS A 16 -23.14 11.96 -2.44
C CYS A 16 -23.41 11.46 -3.87
N LEU A 17 -22.39 10.90 -4.53
CA LEU A 17 -22.55 10.36 -5.88
C LEU A 17 -23.46 9.13 -5.95
N THR A 18 -23.55 8.36 -4.86
CA THR A 18 -24.43 7.19 -4.73
C THR A 18 -25.90 7.60 -4.58
N HIS A 19 -26.20 8.51 -3.65
CA HIS A 19 -27.57 8.92 -3.38
C HIS A 19 -28.07 10.09 -4.25
N LYS A 20 -27.18 10.70 -5.05
CA LYS A 20 -27.47 11.87 -5.90
C LYS A 20 -28.17 13.00 -5.13
N ARG A 21 -27.76 13.24 -3.88
CA ARG A 21 -28.28 14.30 -2.99
C ARG A 21 -27.23 14.78 -2.00
N GLN A 22 -27.50 15.89 -1.30
CA GLN A 22 -26.70 16.30 -0.14
C GLN A 22 -26.97 15.31 1.01
N CYS A 23 -25.95 14.53 1.38
CA CYS A 23 -26.00 13.61 2.50
C CYS A 23 -25.28 14.22 3.70
N ALA A 24 -25.80 13.97 4.91
CA ALA A 24 -25.09 14.31 6.13
C ALA A 24 -23.72 13.60 6.15
N LEU A 25 -22.67 14.38 6.37
CA LEU A 25 -21.31 13.91 6.60
C LEU A 25 -21.10 13.44 8.04
N VAL A 26 -21.94 13.94 8.95
CA VAL A 26 -21.77 13.80 10.40
C VAL A 26 -23.06 13.19 10.97
N GLY A 27 -23.03 11.87 11.15
CA GLY A 27 -24.05 11.13 11.92
C GLY A 27 -23.60 10.96 13.38
N ALA A 28 -24.00 9.86 14.02
CA ALA A 28 -23.26 9.37 15.19
C ALA A 28 -21.80 9.15 14.75
N GLY A 29 -20.86 9.88 15.35
CA GLY A 29 -19.44 9.79 14.99
C GLY A 29 -18.95 8.33 15.05
N PRO A 30 -18.04 7.92 14.17
CA PRO A 30 -17.59 6.53 14.14
C PRO A 30 -16.85 6.18 15.44
N ASP A 31 -17.03 4.95 15.92
CA ASP A 31 -16.22 4.42 17.03
C ASP A 31 -14.79 4.05 16.58
N TYR A 32 -14.62 3.84 15.27
CA TYR A 32 -13.37 3.40 14.68
C TYR A 32 -13.19 3.94 13.25
N ASN A 33 -11.96 4.32 12.88
CA ASN A 33 -11.62 4.65 11.50
C ASN A 33 -10.22 4.15 11.11
N CYS A 34 -10.08 3.59 9.91
CA CYS A 34 -8.80 3.27 9.29
C CYS A 34 -8.70 4.00 7.94
N ALA A 35 -7.64 4.78 7.74
CA ALA A 35 -7.47 5.61 6.56
C ALA A 35 -6.03 5.62 6.03
N GLY A 36 -5.91 5.63 4.71
CA GLY A 36 -4.65 5.85 4.00
C GLY A 36 -4.64 7.29 3.53
N LEU A 37 -3.90 8.16 4.21
CA LEU A 37 -3.90 9.58 3.91
C LEU A 37 -2.97 9.86 2.71
N PRO A 38 -3.27 10.87 1.87
CA PRO A 38 -2.45 11.18 0.71
C PRO A 38 -0.97 11.40 1.07
N CYS A 39 -0.06 10.71 0.39
CA CYS A 39 1.37 10.70 0.72
C CYS A 39 2.26 11.39 -0.32
N TRP A 40 1.68 11.96 -1.38
CA TRP A 40 2.43 12.52 -2.52
C TRP A 40 3.46 13.59 -2.11
N ASP A 41 3.12 14.45 -1.15
CA ASP A 41 4.04 15.51 -0.69
C ASP A 41 5.13 14.99 0.25
N TYR A 42 5.00 13.77 0.78
CA TYR A 42 5.92 13.15 1.75
C TYR A 42 6.75 11.99 1.15
N SER A 43 6.32 11.46 0.01
CA SER A 43 6.99 10.34 -0.67
C SER A 43 8.26 10.79 -1.39
N PHE A 44 9.30 9.96 -1.33
CA PHE A 44 10.53 10.12 -2.12
C PHE A 44 10.28 10.17 -3.63
N ALA A 45 9.22 9.51 -4.10
CA ALA A 45 8.82 9.50 -5.50
C ALA A 45 7.86 10.64 -5.88
N GLY A 46 7.43 11.45 -4.91
CA GLY A 46 6.48 12.55 -5.12
C GLY A 46 7.16 13.92 -5.12
N LYS A 47 6.39 14.96 -4.76
CA LYS A 47 6.84 16.37 -4.79
C LYS A 47 7.78 16.76 -3.64
N ARG A 48 7.77 16.00 -2.54
CA ARG A 48 8.63 16.23 -1.35
C ARG A 48 8.45 17.62 -0.72
N LEU A 49 7.28 18.23 -0.89
CA LEU A 49 6.93 19.54 -0.32
C LEU A 49 6.54 19.48 1.16
N GLN A 50 6.28 18.27 1.69
CA GLN A 50 5.94 18.05 3.10
C GLN A 50 4.80 18.96 3.57
N GLU A 51 4.96 19.69 4.68
CA GLU A 51 3.97 20.61 5.23
C GLU A 51 3.75 21.88 4.40
N GLU A 52 4.47 22.08 3.30
CA GLU A 52 4.18 23.15 2.34
C GLU A 52 3.21 22.69 1.26
N GLY A 53 3.11 21.37 1.06
CA GLY A 53 2.26 20.75 0.05
C GLY A 53 0.76 20.90 0.28
N GLU A 54 -0.01 20.67 -0.78
CA GLU A 54 -1.48 20.79 -0.75
C GLU A 54 -2.14 19.67 0.07
N THR A 55 -1.51 18.51 0.16
CA THR A 55 -2.08 17.34 0.86
C THR A 55 -2.23 17.57 2.37
N LYS A 56 -1.48 18.51 2.98
CA LYS A 56 -1.64 18.87 4.41
C LYS A 56 -3.06 19.25 4.78
N ARG A 57 -3.82 19.83 3.84
CA ARG A 57 -5.22 20.26 4.08
C ARG A 57 -6.09 19.06 4.39
N VAL A 58 -5.79 17.90 3.81
CA VAL A 58 -6.48 16.63 4.07
C VAL A 58 -6.20 16.15 5.49
N PHE A 59 -4.94 16.20 5.95
CA PHE A 59 -4.58 15.87 7.34
C PHE A 59 -5.27 16.79 8.34
N ILE A 60 -5.28 18.10 8.08
CA ILE A 60 -5.95 19.09 8.94
C ILE A 60 -7.45 18.83 9.01
N ALA A 61 -8.11 18.59 7.87
CA ALA A 61 -9.55 18.32 7.82
C ALA A 61 -9.89 16.99 8.53
N TYR A 62 -9.08 15.96 8.32
CA TYR A 62 -9.23 14.65 8.96
C TYR A 62 -9.08 14.75 10.49
N ALA A 63 -8.05 15.46 10.97
CA ALA A 63 -7.85 15.71 12.40
C ALA A 63 -8.99 16.53 13.02
N ALA A 64 -9.39 17.63 12.38
CA ALA A 64 -10.51 18.45 12.85
C ALA A 64 -11.80 17.63 12.99
N TYR A 65 -12.08 16.77 12.01
CA TYR A 65 -13.23 15.88 12.03
C TYR A 65 -13.17 14.92 13.21
N HIS A 66 -12.12 14.11 13.32
CA HIS A 66 -12.07 13.07 14.36
C HIS A 66 -11.92 13.63 15.78
N CYS A 67 -11.20 14.73 15.98
CA CYS A 67 -11.17 15.43 17.26
C CYS A 67 -12.56 15.97 17.65
N SER A 68 -13.33 16.52 16.69
CA SER A 68 -14.69 16.99 16.96
C SER A 68 -15.66 15.85 17.33
N GLN A 69 -15.50 14.70 16.68
CA GLN A 69 -16.31 13.50 16.92
C GLN A 69 -15.83 12.69 18.12
N ARG A 70 -14.66 13.03 18.67
CA ARG A 70 -13.98 12.26 19.70
C ARG A 70 -13.94 10.77 19.32
N THR A 71 -13.58 10.46 18.08
CA THR A 71 -13.55 9.07 17.61
C THR A 71 -12.62 8.26 18.52
N PRO A 72 -13.06 7.19 19.18
CA PRO A 72 -12.28 6.42 20.15
C PRO A 72 -10.94 5.94 19.59
N LEU A 73 -10.94 5.32 18.40
CA LEU A 73 -9.75 4.69 17.84
C LEU A 73 -9.58 5.02 16.37
N LEU A 74 -8.37 5.44 15.98
CA LEU A 74 -8.00 5.72 14.60
C LEU A 74 -6.75 4.94 14.21
N VAL A 75 -6.68 4.55 12.95
CA VAL A 75 -5.50 3.97 12.32
C VAL A 75 -5.20 4.74 11.05
N ILE A 76 -4.00 5.32 10.96
CA ILE A 76 -3.53 6.06 9.80
C ILE A 76 -2.37 5.33 9.17
N GLU A 77 -2.44 5.06 7.87
CA GLU A 77 -1.32 4.59 7.05
C GLU A 77 -0.69 5.74 6.26
N ASN A 78 0.64 5.71 6.14
CA ASN A 78 1.40 6.58 5.26
C ASN A 78 2.79 6.02 4.90
N VAL A 79 3.54 6.75 4.09
CA VAL A 79 4.94 6.41 3.77
C VAL A 79 5.86 6.67 4.98
N LYS A 80 6.98 5.94 5.05
CA LYS A 80 8.03 6.13 6.09
C LYS A 80 8.58 7.57 6.18
N GLY A 81 8.46 8.36 5.09
CA GLY A 81 8.91 9.76 5.04
C GLY A 81 7.94 10.77 5.67
N LEU A 82 6.77 10.35 6.16
CA LEU A 82 5.83 11.25 6.84
C LEU A 82 6.46 11.83 8.12
N ARG A 83 6.40 13.15 8.29
CA ARG A 83 6.85 13.83 9.50
C ARG A 83 5.85 13.63 10.63
N ILE A 84 6.19 12.72 11.55
CA ILE A 84 5.37 12.38 12.72
C ILE A 84 5.04 13.59 13.59
N GLU A 85 5.94 14.57 13.67
CA GLU A 85 5.69 15.78 14.47
C GLU A 85 4.44 16.53 14.01
N MET A 86 4.10 16.54 12.72
CA MET A 86 2.83 17.10 12.25
C MET A 86 1.63 16.35 12.85
N ILE A 87 1.67 15.01 12.88
CA ILE A 87 0.59 14.18 13.44
C ILE A 87 0.47 14.40 14.94
N LYS A 88 1.60 14.41 15.66
CA LYS A 88 1.65 14.77 17.08
C LYS A 88 1.01 16.13 17.31
N TRP A 89 1.41 17.13 16.54
CA TRP A 89 0.84 18.47 16.65
C TRP A 89 -0.69 18.45 16.49
N LEU A 90 -1.20 17.73 15.47
CA LEU A 90 -2.63 17.68 15.14
C LEU A 90 -3.49 16.95 16.19
N PHE A 91 -2.95 15.89 16.82
CA PHE A 91 -3.76 14.95 17.61
C PHE A 91 -3.40 14.86 19.11
N CYS A 92 -2.21 15.31 19.54
CA CYS A 92 -1.69 15.02 20.89
C CYS A 92 -2.56 15.56 22.04
N LEU A 93 -3.40 16.56 21.79
CA LEU A 93 -4.31 17.07 22.82
C LEU A 93 -5.39 16.06 23.19
N HIS A 94 -5.87 15.26 22.23
CA HIS A 94 -7.00 14.34 22.41
C HIS A 94 -6.62 12.86 22.36
N TYR A 95 -5.49 12.53 21.75
CA TYR A 95 -5.09 11.15 21.48
C TYR A 95 -3.69 10.85 22.02
N ASP A 96 -3.51 9.63 22.50
CA ASP A 96 -2.20 8.99 22.60
C ASP A 96 -1.83 8.39 21.23
N ILE A 97 -0.53 8.41 20.91
CA ILE A 97 -0.03 8.16 19.54
C ILE A 97 0.98 7.03 19.58
N HIS A 98 0.64 5.93 18.90
CA HIS A 98 1.47 4.74 18.81
C HIS A 98 1.89 4.53 17.36
N ILE A 99 3.19 4.34 17.12
CA ILE A 99 3.76 4.30 15.78
C ILE A 99 4.30 2.90 15.52
N LEU A 100 3.89 2.31 14.41
CA LEU A 100 4.38 1.05 13.92
C LEU A 100 5.04 1.26 12.55
N VAL A 101 6.25 0.73 12.39
CA VAL A 101 6.90 0.65 11.10
C VAL A 101 6.71 -0.78 10.61
N CYS A 102 5.94 -0.93 9.53
CA CYS A 102 5.51 -2.24 9.05
C CYS A 102 6.10 -2.52 7.67
N GLY A 103 6.81 -3.64 7.57
CA GLY A 103 7.13 -4.27 6.30
C GLY A 103 6.05 -5.31 5.94
N VAL A 104 5.91 -5.62 4.65
CA VAL A 104 5.02 -6.72 4.24
C VAL A 104 5.66 -8.08 4.51
N GLU A 105 6.99 -8.13 4.56
CA GLU A 105 7.76 -9.28 4.98
C GLU A 105 7.47 -9.70 6.42
N ASP A 106 7.06 -8.77 7.29
CA ASP A 106 6.69 -9.10 8.68
C ASP A 106 5.55 -10.12 8.73
N GLN A 107 4.79 -10.23 7.65
CA GLN A 107 3.53 -10.96 7.55
C GLN A 107 3.65 -12.10 6.52
N GLY A 108 4.89 -12.50 6.21
CA GLY A 108 5.20 -13.60 5.30
C GLY A 108 5.14 -13.24 3.82
N HIS A 109 4.96 -11.97 3.46
CA HIS A 109 5.05 -11.51 2.07
C HIS A 109 6.48 -11.08 1.70
N ASP A 110 7.47 -11.90 2.04
CA ASP A 110 8.90 -11.60 1.88
C ASP A 110 9.28 -11.32 0.41
N GLY A 111 8.52 -11.83 -0.56
CA GLY A 111 8.72 -11.60 -1.99
C GLY A 111 8.24 -10.25 -2.51
N ALA A 112 7.66 -9.40 -1.68
CA ALA A 112 7.16 -8.07 -2.06
C ALA A 112 7.79 -6.97 -1.19
N SER A 113 7.93 -5.76 -1.74
CA SER A 113 8.41 -4.60 -1.00
C SER A 113 7.30 -3.57 -0.86
N ARG A 114 6.83 -3.31 0.36
CA ARG A 114 5.92 -2.20 0.66
C ARG A 114 5.97 -1.76 2.12
N ASP A 115 7.10 -1.16 2.45
CA ASP A 115 7.34 -0.49 3.72
C ASP A 115 6.39 0.69 3.97
N ARG A 116 5.72 0.70 5.13
CA ARG A 116 4.79 1.77 5.54
C ARG A 116 4.91 2.14 7.01
N LEU A 117 4.45 3.35 7.30
CA LEU A 117 4.29 3.91 8.62
C LEU A 117 2.81 3.81 8.99
N TRP A 118 2.53 3.18 10.11
CA TRP A 118 1.19 3.06 10.68
C TRP A 118 1.13 3.79 12.00
N ILE A 119 0.07 4.56 12.21
CA ILE A 119 -0.12 5.39 13.40
C ILE A 119 -1.48 5.02 13.99
N ILE A 120 -1.46 4.44 15.19
CA ILE A 120 -2.65 4.16 15.97
C ILE A 120 -2.85 5.34 16.93
N LEU A 121 -4.03 5.95 16.87
CA LEU A 121 -4.43 7.05 17.74
C LEU A 121 -5.55 6.56 18.65
N SER A 122 -5.30 6.54 19.96
CA SER A 122 -6.26 6.12 20.99
C SER A 122 -6.74 7.34 21.77
N HIS A 123 -8.05 7.57 21.82
CA HIS A 123 -8.60 8.76 22.46
C HIS A 123 -8.43 8.67 23.98
N LYS A 124 -7.76 9.67 24.58
CA LYS A 124 -7.34 9.66 25.99
C LYS A 124 -8.46 9.42 27.01
N GLU A 125 -9.65 9.94 26.72
CA GLU A 125 -10.82 9.82 27.61
C GLU A 125 -11.83 8.74 27.19
N ARG A 126 -11.70 8.17 25.99
CA ARG A 126 -12.70 7.21 25.45
C ARG A 126 -12.13 5.82 25.23
N THR A 127 -10.84 5.64 25.49
CA THR A 127 -10.16 4.36 25.34
C THR A 127 -9.24 4.11 26.52
N LYS A 128 -8.99 2.83 26.78
CA LYS A 128 -7.99 2.33 27.72
C LYS A 128 -7.08 1.37 26.98
N GLN A 129 -5.78 1.60 27.05
CA GLN A 129 -4.79 0.67 26.52
C GLN A 129 -4.70 -0.57 27.42
N LEU A 130 -4.88 -1.75 26.82
CA LEU A 130 -4.77 -3.06 27.46
C LEU A 130 -3.40 -3.71 27.22
N PHE A 131 -2.83 -3.52 26.02
CA PHE A 131 -1.57 -4.12 25.60
C PHE A 131 -0.72 -3.10 24.83
N ASP A 132 0.60 -3.29 24.78
CA ASP A 132 1.46 -2.48 23.90
C ASP A 132 1.27 -2.89 22.42
N PRO A 133 0.87 -1.95 21.53
CA PRO A 133 0.64 -2.29 20.13
C PRO A 133 1.87 -2.81 19.39
N ALA A 134 3.08 -2.32 19.72
CA ALA A 134 4.30 -2.74 19.05
C ALA A 134 4.75 -4.13 19.48
N GLU A 135 4.56 -4.49 20.75
CA GLU A 135 4.75 -5.85 21.25
C GLU A 135 3.76 -6.83 20.61
N LEU A 136 2.46 -6.52 20.64
CA LEU A 136 1.45 -7.40 20.06
C LEU A 136 1.65 -7.58 18.54
N TYR A 137 1.95 -6.49 17.80
CA TYR A 137 2.27 -6.57 16.37
C TYR A 137 3.45 -7.52 16.11
N ARG A 138 4.55 -7.38 16.86
CA ARG A 138 5.73 -8.26 16.72
C ARG A 138 5.40 -9.72 17.02
N MET A 139 4.60 -9.98 18.06
CA MET A 139 4.17 -11.34 18.41
C MET A 139 3.35 -11.99 17.29
N VAL A 140 2.35 -11.28 16.76
CA VAL A 140 1.52 -11.74 15.66
C VAL A 140 2.36 -11.99 14.40
N CYS A 141 3.20 -11.04 14.02
CA CYS A 141 4.08 -11.15 12.85
C CYS A 141 5.07 -12.32 12.97
N LYS A 142 5.68 -12.49 14.16
CA LYS A 142 6.56 -13.64 14.44
C LYS A 142 5.82 -14.97 14.24
N SER A 143 4.56 -15.07 14.68
CA SER A 143 3.76 -16.26 14.48
C SER A 143 3.38 -16.48 13.01
N ILE A 144 3.05 -15.43 12.25
CA ILE A 144 2.69 -15.57 10.83
C ILE A 144 3.89 -16.06 10.01
N ARG A 145 5.07 -15.51 10.28
CA ARG A 145 6.32 -15.87 9.59
C ARG A 145 6.72 -17.34 9.76
N THR A 146 6.19 -18.08 10.74
CA THR A 146 6.44 -19.52 10.84
C THR A 146 5.65 -20.35 9.81
N TYR A 147 4.62 -19.77 9.20
CA TYR A 147 3.74 -20.47 8.26
C TYR A 147 3.92 -20.04 6.81
N VAL A 148 4.32 -18.78 6.57
CA VAL A 148 4.39 -18.20 5.24
C VAL A 148 5.64 -17.33 5.07
N CYS A 149 6.30 -17.48 3.92
CA CYS A 149 7.45 -16.70 3.49
C CYS A 149 7.50 -16.75 1.96
N THR A 150 6.79 -15.83 1.29
CA THR A 150 6.71 -15.82 -0.17
C THR A 150 8.00 -15.34 -0.81
N LYS A 151 8.14 -15.63 -2.10
CA LYS A 151 9.13 -15.09 -3.04
C LYS A 151 8.40 -14.41 -4.21
N PRO A 152 9.08 -13.59 -5.03
CA PRO A 152 8.47 -13.04 -6.22
C PRO A 152 7.80 -14.10 -7.10
N ALA A 153 8.43 -15.26 -7.32
CA ALA A 153 7.88 -16.43 -8.03
C ALA A 153 6.49 -16.87 -7.57
N ASP A 154 6.19 -16.79 -6.27
CA ASP A 154 4.91 -17.25 -5.71
C ASP A 154 3.73 -16.40 -6.16
N TYR A 155 3.99 -15.18 -6.67
CA TYR A 155 2.95 -14.30 -7.20
C TYR A 155 2.64 -14.54 -8.69
N SER A 156 3.31 -15.49 -9.36
CA SER A 156 3.05 -15.86 -10.76
C SER A 156 1.78 -16.71 -10.89
N ILE A 157 0.64 -16.12 -10.56
CA ILE A 157 -0.66 -16.82 -10.43
C ILE A 157 -1.64 -16.50 -11.57
N ALA A 158 -1.21 -15.75 -12.60
CA ALA A 158 -2.08 -15.40 -13.71
C ALA A 158 -2.39 -16.63 -14.59
N PRO A 159 -3.67 -16.95 -14.85
CA PRO A 159 -4.00 -18.05 -15.75
C PRO A 159 -3.65 -17.70 -17.20
N PRO A 160 -3.35 -18.68 -18.07
CA PRO A 160 -2.94 -18.43 -19.46
C PRO A 160 -3.88 -17.54 -20.26
N VAL A 161 -5.20 -17.66 -20.03
CA VAL A 161 -6.21 -16.81 -20.69
C VAL A 161 -6.06 -15.33 -20.31
N GLU A 162 -5.70 -15.02 -19.06
CA GLU A 162 -5.49 -13.64 -18.62
C GLU A 162 -4.20 -13.07 -19.19
N ILE A 163 -3.12 -13.87 -19.19
CA ILE A 163 -1.85 -13.52 -19.83
C ILE A 163 -2.08 -13.22 -21.31
N LYS A 164 -2.86 -14.04 -22.03
CA LYS A 164 -3.22 -13.78 -23.42
C LYS A 164 -4.05 -12.51 -23.59
N ASN A 165 -5.06 -12.30 -22.76
CA ASN A 165 -5.90 -11.09 -22.83
C ASN A 165 -5.09 -9.81 -22.62
N GLU A 166 -4.10 -9.84 -21.73
CA GLU A 166 -3.21 -8.70 -21.48
C GLU A 166 -2.29 -8.42 -22.69
N ALA A 167 -1.78 -9.46 -23.37
CA ALA A 167 -1.04 -9.32 -24.63
C ALA A 167 -1.92 -8.90 -25.82
N MET A 168 -3.16 -9.43 -25.91
CA MET A 168 -4.07 -9.22 -27.03
C MET A 168 -4.50 -7.76 -27.20
N HIS A 169 -4.46 -6.96 -26.13
CA HIS A 169 -4.66 -5.51 -26.24
C HIS A 169 -3.61 -4.83 -27.15
N LEU A 170 -2.51 -5.52 -27.47
CA LEU A 170 -1.36 -5.01 -28.20
C LEU A 170 -0.98 -5.88 -29.43
N ALA A 171 -1.75 -6.92 -29.74
CA ALA A 171 -1.67 -7.73 -30.98
C ALA A 171 -0.32 -8.43 -31.31
N THR A 172 0.46 -8.88 -30.31
CA THR A 172 1.69 -9.67 -30.56
C THR A 172 1.89 -10.79 -29.54
N ASP A 173 2.56 -11.88 -29.94
CA ASP A 173 2.96 -12.99 -29.04
C ASP A 173 4.27 -12.72 -28.27
N ASN A 174 5.01 -11.67 -28.62
CA ASN A 174 6.28 -11.33 -27.98
C ASN A 174 6.19 -10.01 -27.21
N TYR A 175 6.12 -10.11 -25.88
CA TYR A 175 6.03 -8.96 -24.99
C TYR A 175 7.21 -7.98 -25.15
N ARG A 176 8.40 -8.45 -25.52
CA ARG A 176 9.58 -7.58 -25.74
C ARG A 176 9.38 -6.66 -26.94
N THR A 177 8.66 -7.11 -27.98
CA THR A 177 8.37 -6.27 -29.17
C THR A 177 7.37 -5.13 -28.89
N LEU A 178 6.69 -5.20 -27.74
CA LEU A 178 5.73 -4.18 -27.30
C LEU A 178 6.37 -3.10 -26.44
N LEU A 179 7.64 -3.27 -26.05
CA LEU A 179 8.37 -2.31 -25.25
C LEU A 179 8.81 -1.13 -26.11
N THR A 180 8.74 0.07 -25.53
CA THR A 180 9.34 1.25 -26.15
C THR A 180 10.87 1.14 -26.19
N GLY A 181 11.55 1.88 -27.07
CA GLY A 181 13.02 1.87 -27.13
C GLY A 181 13.69 2.21 -25.79
N ARG A 182 13.07 3.08 -24.98
CA ARG A 182 13.56 3.41 -23.63
C ARG A 182 13.44 2.22 -22.68
N GLU A 183 12.33 1.50 -22.73
CA GLU A 183 12.08 0.33 -21.88
C GLU A 183 12.98 -0.85 -22.27
N LEU A 184 13.24 -1.03 -23.57
CA LEU A 184 14.24 -1.97 -24.07
C LEU A 184 15.63 -1.65 -23.55
N GLN A 185 16.07 -0.40 -23.64
CA GLN A 185 17.37 0.01 -23.10
C GLN A 185 17.47 -0.25 -21.58
N CYS A 186 16.41 0.05 -20.83
CA CYS A 186 16.35 -0.22 -19.39
C CYS A 186 16.49 -1.72 -19.08
N LEU A 187 15.89 -2.57 -19.92
CA LEU A 187 15.98 -4.03 -19.83
C LEU A 187 17.40 -4.53 -20.16
N ASP A 188 18.02 -4.00 -21.22
CA ASP A 188 19.37 -4.39 -21.65
C ASP A 188 20.41 -3.98 -20.59
N ASP A 189 20.33 -2.75 -20.06
CA ASP A 189 21.19 -2.26 -18.98
C ASP A 189 21.09 -3.15 -17.73
N ALA A 190 19.87 -3.60 -17.41
CA ALA A 190 19.63 -4.43 -16.24
C ALA A 190 20.11 -5.87 -16.43
N GLU A 191 19.96 -6.42 -17.64
CA GLU A 191 20.47 -7.73 -18.04
C GLU A 191 22.00 -7.78 -17.97
N GLU A 192 22.69 -6.75 -18.48
CA GLU A 192 24.14 -6.62 -18.38
C GLU A 192 24.61 -6.58 -16.91
N GLU A 193 24.02 -5.71 -16.10
CA GLU A 193 24.37 -5.59 -14.68
C GLU A 193 24.08 -6.88 -13.92
N TYR A 194 22.97 -7.56 -14.22
CA TYR A 194 22.62 -8.83 -13.60
C TYR A 194 23.67 -9.90 -13.89
N ARG A 195 24.04 -10.09 -15.17
CA ARG A 195 25.08 -11.04 -15.57
C ARG A 195 26.42 -10.72 -14.93
N LYS A 196 26.77 -9.44 -14.84
CA LYS A 196 28.00 -8.99 -14.18
C LYS A 196 28.04 -9.36 -12.70
N ILE A 197 26.95 -9.15 -11.96
CA ILE A 197 26.88 -9.41 -10.52
C ILE A 197 26.77 -10.91 -10.22
N TYR A 198 25.87 -11.62 -10.91
CA TYR A 198 25.47 -12.99 -10.55
C TYR A 198 26.06 -14.07 -11.44
N GLN A 199 26.75 -13.72 -12.53
CA GLN A 199 27.37 -14.65 -13.47
C GLN A 199 26.39 -15.72 -14.02
N GLN A 200 25.11 -15.36 -14.13
CA GLN A 200 24.04 -16.22 -14.62
C GLN A 200 23.07 -15.45 -15.53
N SER A 201 22.30 -16.16 -16.36
CA SER A 201 21.32 -15.51 -17.23
C SER A 201 20.11 -15.06 -16.42
N PRO A 202 19.58 -13.82 -16.62
CA PRO A 202 18.44 -13.33 -15.85
C PRO A 202 17.16 -14.16 -16.06
N GLU A 203 17.00 -14.84 -17.21
CA GLU A 203 15.89 -15.74 -17.51
C GLU A 203 15.87 -16.99 -16.61
N GLN A 204 17.00 -17.35 -16.02
CA GLN A 204 17.12 -18.49 -15.10
C GLN A 204 16.71 -18.12 -13.66
N ASP A 205 16.51 -16.83 -13.37
CA ASP A 205 16.10 -16.37 -12.04
C ASP A 205 14.59 -16.14 -11.99
N PRO A 206 13.81 -17.06 -11.38
CA PRO A 206 12.36 -16.91 -11.27
C PRO A 206 11.96 -15.71 -10.42
N ASP A 207 12.88 -15.17 -9.61
CA ASP A 207 12.59 -14.08 -8.69
C ASP A 207 12.99 -12.70 -9.23
N LEU A 208 13.53 -12.62 -10.46
CA LEU A 208 13.98 -11.36 -11.06
C LEU A 208 12.85 -10.57 -11.74
N VAL A 209 12.52 -9.43 -11.13
CA VAL A 209 11.49 -8.48 -11.55
C VAL A 209 12.06 -7.06 -11.57
N ILE A 210 11.81 -6.32 -12.65
CA ILE A 210 12.37 -4.99 -12.89
C ILE A 210 11.29 -3.98 -13.25
N TYR A 211 11.34 -2.79 -12.65
CA TYR A 211 10.47 -1.70 -13.03
C TYR A 211 11.04 -0.92 -14.24
N LEU A 212 10.37 -1.02 -15.40
CA LEU A 212 10.83 -0.41 -16.65
C LEU A 212 10.54 1.10 -16.76
N GLY A 213 9.83 1.68 -15.78
CA GLY A 213 9.53 3.11 -15.77
C GLY A 213 10.71 4.00 -15.37
N ASP A 214 11.80 3.42 -14.88
CA ASP A 214 13.04 4.12 -14.52
C ASP A 214 14.08 4.05 -15.63
N THR A 215 15.10 4.90 -15.52
CA THR A 215 16.37 4.72 -16.25
C THR A 215 17.32 3.94 -15.35
N PHE A 216 17.65 2.70 -15.72
CA PHE A 216 18.33 1.75 -14.84
C PHE A 216 19.69 2.27 -14.32
N CYS A 217 20.47 2.93 -15.17
CA CYS A 217 21.76 3.52 -14.78
C CYS A 217 21.66 4.67 -13.78
N VAL A 218 20.50 5.34 -13.69
CA VAL A 218 20.24 6.45 -12.74
C VAL A 218 19.56 5.92 -11.48
N ARG A 219 18.60 5.01 -11.64
CA ARG A 219 17.79 4.46 -10.55
C ARG A 219 17.46 2.99 -10.81
N LYS A 220 18.05 2.11 -10.00
CA LYS A 220 17.79 0.66 -10.01
C LYS A 220 16.57 0.34 -9.15
N THR A 221 15.43 0.07 -9.79
CA THR A 221 14.21 -0.40 -9.11
C THR A 221 13.92 -1.83 -9.58
N TRP A 222 14.50 -2.81 -8.88
CA TRP A 222 14.46 -4.22 -9.26
C TRP A 222 14.57 -5.14 -8.06
N SER A 223 14.27 -6.43 -8.25
CA SER A 223 14.38 -7.47 -7.22
C SER A 223 15.74 -8.16 -7.17
N GLY A 224 16.67 -7.90 -8.10
CA GLY A 224 17.96 -8.61 -8.15
C GLY A 224 18.71 -8.57 -6.81
N THR A 225 18.80 -7.38 -6.19
CA THR A 225 19.46 -7.20 -4.89
C THR A 225 18.56 -7.56 -3.70
N SER A 226 17.30 -7.14 -3.72
CA SER A 226 16.40 -7.29 -2.56
C SER A 226 15.75 -8.67 -2.46
N ARG A 227 15.69 -9.40 -3.57
CA ARG A 227 14.82 -10.58 -3.80
C ARG A 227 13.34 -10.28 -3.55
N ARG A 228 12.92 -9.02 -3.74
CA ARG A 228 11.53 -8.56 -3.56
C ARG A 228 11.03 -7.77 -4.75
N ILE A 229 9.77 -7.97 -5.13
CA ILE A 229 9.08 -7.15 -6.13
C ILE A 229 9.08 -5.69 -5.65
N PRO A 230 9.59 -4.73 -6.45
CA PRO A 230 9.61 -3.34 -6.05
C PRO A 230 8.21 -2.76 -5.82
N THR A 231 8.10 -1.74 -4.95
CA THR A 231 6.81 -1.09 -4.67
C THR A 231 6.22 -0.45 -5.93
N PHE A 232 4.94 -0.75 -6.22
CA PHE A 232 4.22 -0.16 -7.35
C PHE A 232 4.04 1.35 -7.20
N ARG A 233 3.97 2.03 -8.35
CA ARG A 233 3.79 3.48 -8.45
C ARG A 233 2.44 3.80 -9.11
N ALA A 234 1.87 4.95 -8.77
CA ALA A 234 0.59 5.41 -9.33
C ALA A 234 0.59 5.52 -10.87
N GLY A 235 1.75 5.78 -11.48
CA GLY A 235 1.90 5.90 -12.93
C GLY A 235 1.78 4.59 -13.72
N GLY A 236 1.57 3.44 -13.05
CA GLY A 236 1.23 2.18 -13.72
C GLY A 236 2.34 1.52 -14.56
N GLY A 237 3.59 2.02 -14.47
CA GLY A 237 4.71 1.51 -15.27
C GLY A 237 4.90 -0.02 -15.19
N LEU A 238 5.52 -0.57 -16.24
CA LEU A 238 5.66 -2.02 -16.41
C LEU A 238 6.66 -2.62 -15.42
N MET A 239 6.30 -3.78 -14.87
CA MET A 239 7.16 -4.62 -14.03
C MET A 239 7.56 -5.84 -14.84
N TRP A 240 8.71 -5.81 -15.50
CA TRP A 240 9.20 -6.92 -16.32
C TRP A 240 9.63 -8.10 -15.46
N TRP A 241 9.29 -9.32 -15.88
CA TRP A 241 9.62 -10.57 -15.21
C TRP A 241 10.39 -11.48 -16.17
N TYR A 242 11.69 -11.64 -15.95
CA TYR A 242 12.59 -12.30 -16.91
C TYR A 242 12.22 -13.76 -17.16
N ALA A 243 12.04 -14.56 -16.10
CA ALA A 243 11.70 -15.97 -16.24
C ALA A 243 10.38 -16.22 -16.99
N GLN A 244 9.48 -15.23 -17.02
CA GLN A 244 8.20 -15.30 -17.73
C GLN A 244 8.25 -14.64 -19.12
N ASN A 245 9.33 -13.93 -19.45
CA ASN A 245 9.51 -13.13 -20.67
C ASN A 245 8.30 -12.20 -20.97
N ARG A 246 7.77 -11.55 -19.93
CA ARG A 246 6.63 -10.63 -19.99
C ARG A 246 6.63 -9.68 -18.79
N TRP A 247 5.74 -8.69 -18.77
CA TRP A 247 5.48 -7.95 -17.54
C TRP A 247 4.46 -8.66 -16.63
N MET A 248 4.48 -8.30 -15.35
CA MET A 248 3.50 -8.76 -14.36
C MET A 248 2.10 -8.28 -14.70
N THR A 249 1.13 -9.20 -14.67
CA THR A 249 -0.29 -8.88 -14.84
C THR A 249 -0.83 -8.13 -13.63
N ASN A 250 -1.98 -7.47 -13.79
CA ASN A 250 -2.64 -6.81 -12.67
C ASN A 250 -3.01 -7.77 -11.52
N ARG A 251 -3.32 -9.03 -11.82
CA ARG A 251 -3.57 -10.06 -10.79
C ARG A 251 -2.36 -10.30 -9.92
N GLU A 252 -1.20 -10.48 -10.55
CA GLU A 252 0.06 -10.75 -9.86
C GLU A 252 0.47 -9.55 -9.02
N ARG A 253 0.30 -8.33 -9.56
CA ARG A 253 0.53 -7.08 -8.81
C ARG A 253 -0.36 -7.01 -7.56
N LEU A 254 -1.66 -7.21 -7.70
CA LEU A 254 -2.60 -7.16 -6.57
C LEU A 254 -2.38 -8.31 -5.57
N SER A 255 -2.00 -9.50 -6.05
CA SER A 255 -1.62 -10.64 -5.19
C SER A 255 -0.41 -10.31 -4.32
N SER A 256 0.59 -9.62 -4.86
CA SER A 256 1.76 -9.16 -4.09
C SER A 256 1.44 -8.09 -3.03
N LEU A 257 0.23 -7.52 -3.08
CA LEU A 257 -0.33 -6.64 -2.05
C LEU A 257 -1.36 -7.36 -1.16
N ALA A 258 -1.36 -8.70 -1.19
CA ALA A 258 -2.21 -9.58 -0.42
C ALA A 258 -3.73 -9.43 -0.70
N PHE A 259 -4.12 -8.93 -1.87
CA PHE A 259 -5.54 -8.89 -2.22
C PHE A 259 -6.08 -10.30 -2.54
N PRO A 260 -7.35 -10.59 -2.23
CA PRO A 260 -8.01 -11.86 -2.50
C PRO A 260 -8.38 -11.99 -3.98
N VAL A 261 -7.36 -12.13 -4.83
CA VAL A 261 -7.52 -12.13 -6.29
C VAL A 261 -7.82 -13.50 -6.87
N THR A 262 -7.58 -14.59 -6.14
CA THR A 262 -8.01 -15.95 -6.54
C THR A 262 -9.20 -16.42 -5.72
N SER A 263 -9.92 -17.42 -6.22
CA SER A 263 -11.06 -18.05 -5.53
C SER A 263 -10.63 -18.67 -4.19
N GLU A 264 -9.48 -19.32 -4.16
CA GLU A 264 -8.96 -20.05 -3.01
C GLU A 264 -8.60 -19.09 -1.88
N VAL A 265 -7.90 -18.00 -2.21
CA VAL A 265 -7.53 -16.96 -1.24
C VAL A 265 -8.77 -16.22 -0.74
N ALA A 266 -9.67 -15.83 -1.64
CA ALA A 266 -10.92 -15.15 -1.27
C ALA A 266 -11.80 -16.01 -0.35
N SER A 267 -11.94 -17.29 -0.67
CA SER A 267 -12.69 -18.25 0.15
C SER A 267 -12.03 -18.47 1.52
N SER A 268 -10.70 -18.57 1.58
CA SER A 268 -9.96 -18.73 2.84
C SER A 268 -10.13 -17.52 3.76
N MET A 269 -10.28 -16.32 3.16
CA MET A 269 -10.51 -15.07 3.87
C MET A 269 -12.00 -14.79 4.15
N ASN A 270 -12.91 -15.65 3.68
CA ASN A 270 -14.36 -15.45 3.74
C ASN A 270 -14.82 -14.09 3.18
N VAL A 271 -14.24 -13.70 2.04
CA VAL A 271 -14.59 -12.46 1.32
C VAL A 271 -14.84 -12.74 -0.16
N PRO A 272 -15.56 -11.86 -0.88
CA PRO A 272 -15.66 -11.96 -2.32
C PRO A 272 -14.29 -11.83 -2.99
N GLN A 273 -14.07 -12.61 -4.05
CA GLN A 273 -12.91 -12.46 -4.91
C GLN A 273 -12.90 -11.06 -5.53
N LEU A 274 -11.74 -10.38 -5.49
CA LEU A 274 -11.57 -9.08 -6.13
C LEU A 274 -11.54 -9.25 -7.66
N PRO A 275 -12.51 -8.72 -8.42
CA PRO A 275 -12.49 -8.82 -9.87
C PRO A 275 -11.42 -7.90 -10.47
N ILE A 276 -10.68 -8.42 -11.45
CA ILE A 276 -9.51 -7.73 -12.07
C ILE A 276 -9.77 -7.45 -13.56
N ARG A 277 -11.04 -7.48 -13.98
CA ARG A 277 -11.42 -7.29 -15.40
C ARG A 277 -11.13 -5.87 -15.91
N ASP A 278 -11.14 -4.88 -15.03
CA ASP A 278 -10.83 -3.49 -15.36
C ASP A 278 -9.35 -3.22 -15.08
N HIS A 279 -8.53 -3.26 -16.14
CA HIS A 279 -7.09 -3.08 -16.04
C HIS A 279 -6.71 -1.69 -15.48
N SER A 280 -7.42 -0.64 -15.90
CA SER A 280 -7.17 0.73 -15.46
C SER A 280 -7.42 0.88 -13.96
N ARG A 281 -8.56 0.35 -13.49
CA ARG A 281 -8.89 0.36 -12.06
C ARG A 281 -7.93 -0.51 -11.25
N ALA A 282 -7.58 -1.70 -11.72
CA ALA A 282 -6.67 -2.59 -11.01
C ALA A 282 -5.26 -1.98 -10.88
N SER A 283 -4.75 -1.35 -11.95
CA SER A 283 -3.49 -0.61 -11.93
C SER A 283 -3.53 0.53 -10.92
N ALA A 284 -4.60 1.34 -10.93
CA ALA A 284 -4.79 2.44 -9.98
C ALA A 284 -4.83 1.96 -8.52
N ILE A 285 -5.48 0.83 -8.24
CA ILE A 285 -5.50 0.19 -6.92
C ILE A 285 -4.08 -0.25 -6.52
N SER A 286 -3.34 -0.94 -7.39
CA SER A 286 -2.01 -1.46 -7.05
C SER A 286 -1.00 -0.36 -6.65
N GLY A 287 -1.08 0.81 -7.31
CA GLY A 287 -0.24 1.95 -6.98
C GLY A 287 -0.59 2.60 -5.64
N ASN A 288 -1.87 2.75 -5.34
CA ASN A 288 -2.34 3.64 -4.26
C ASN A 288 -2.90 2.92 -3.02
N SER A 289 -3.13 1.61 -3.07
CA SER A 289 -3.73 0.86 -1.96
C SER A 289 -2.76 0.60 -0.81
N MET A 290 -3.29 0.31 0.36
CA MET A 290 -2.54 -0.34 1.43
C MET A 290 -2.26 -1.79 1.02
N CYS A 291 -1.20 -2.41 1.56
CA CYS A 291 -1.13 -3.86 1.57
C CYS A 291 -2.28 -4.40 2.42
N PHE A 292 -3.11 -5.29 1.85
CA PHE A 292 -4.35 -5.72 2.48
C PHE A 292 -4.09 -6.49 3.79
N ALA A 293 -3.12 -7.42 3.78
CA ALA A 293 -2.72 -8.17 4.97
C ALA A 293 -2.19 -7.25 6.08
N THR A 294 -1.37 -6.26 5.73
CA THR A 294 -0.80 -5.31 6.70
C THR A 294 -1.90 -4.47 7.32
N ALA A 295 -2.83 -3.99 6.51
CA ALA A 295 -3.99 -3.29 7.02
C ALA A 295 -4.78 -4.19 7.98
N ALA A 296 -5.12 -5.42 7.59
CA ALA A 296 -5.87 -6.31 8.46
C ALA A 296 -5.18 -6.55 9.82
N ILE A 297 -3.87 -6.79 9.81
CA ILE A 297 -3.08 -7.08 11.02
C ILE A 297 -2.95 -5.85 11.93
N VAL A 298 -2.66 -4.67 11.38
CA VAL A 298 -2.57 -3.45 12.19
C VAL A 298 -3.92 -3.09 12.81
N GLN A 299 -5.01 -3.27 12.05
CA GLN A 299 -6.36 -3.06 12.57
C GLN A 299 -6.71 -4.07 13.67
N LEU A 300 -6.36 -5.35 13.50
CA LEU A 300 -6.51 -6.38 14.55
C LEU A 300 -5.74 -6.00 15.82
N VAL A 301 -4.47 -5.60 15.69
CA VAL A 301 -3.63 -5.14 16.80
C VAL A 301 -4.29 -3.96 17.51
N ALA A 302 -4.75 -2.95 16.76
CA ALA A 302 -5.42 -1.79 17.34
C ALA A 302 -6.70 -2.18 18.11
N LEU A 303 -7.54 -3.05 17.54
CA LEU A 303 -8.79 -3.46 18.18
C LEU A 303 -8.58 -4.34 19.43
N ILE A 304 -7.50 -5.11 19.50
CA ILE A 304 -7.15 -5.91 20.69
C ILE A 304 -6.51 -5.04 21.77
N CYS A 305 -5.62 -4.11 21.39
CA CYS A 305 -4.85 -3.31 22.32
C CYS A 305 -5.67 -2.25 23.05
N PHE A 306 -6.83 -1.86 22.54
CA PHE A 306 -7.60 -0.75 23.09
C PHE A 306 -9.05 -1.13 23.36
N GLN A 307 -9.50 -0.90 24.59
CA GLN A 307 -10.89 -1.05 25.00
C GLN A 307 -11.57 0.31 25.03
N GLN A 308 -12.76 0.42 24.45
CA GLN A 308 -13.58 1.62 24.58
C GLN A 308 -14.12 1.77 26.01
N THR A 309 -13.97 2.95 26.59
CA THR A 309 -14.55 3.30 27.89
C THR A 309 -15.92 3.94 27.69
N CYS A 310 -16.89 3.54 28.50
CA CYS A 310 -18.23 4.13 28.52
C CYS A 310 -18.19 5.56 29.07
#